data_AF-A0A1S4EE07-F1
#
_entry.id   AF-A0A1S4EE07-F1
#
_cell.length_a   1.000
_cell.length_b   1.000
_cell.length_c   1.000
_cell.angle_alpha   90.00
_cell.angle_beta   90.00
_cell.angle_gamma   90.00
#
_symmetry.space_group_name_H-M   'P 1'
#
loop_
_entity.id
_entity.type
_entity.pdbx_description
1 polymer ?
#
loop_
_entity_poly.entity_id
_entity_poly.type
_entity_poly.pdbx_seq_one_letter_code
_entity_poly.pdbx_strand_id
1 'polypeptide(L)'
;MYILKQGKIPPNVDKGLFLSQLIRQLDQEGPRLRTTQPRPIVKDTVGNLPSGYTVVRVHFNNPGMWYFHCHFVMHTDTGMTLVFQVGDRKQFVRAPPHFPQCDNFQPAVTKQDWAAAKNLEKTVAKRVRKVPAVHVVKKTAVHNLKKPKADSKKTQEANNKENHTSHHKNTDPKKKPSANNAKKDLKKPAEKTLGS
;
A
#
# COMPACT_ATOMS: atom_id res chain seq x y z
N MET A 1 -5.09 0.37 20.74
CA MET A 1 -5.05 1.36 19.64
C MET A 1 -6.33 2.21 19.72
N TYR A 2 -6.24 3.52 19.51
CA TYR A 2 -7.39 4.44 19.49
C TYR A 2 -7.83 4.66 18.04
N ILE A 3 -9.11 4.48 17.75
CA ILE A 3 -9.70 4.80 16.44
C ILE A 3 -10.14 6.26 16.48
N LEU A 4 -9.46 7.11 15.71
CA LEU A 4 -9.74 8.54 15.69
C LEU A 4 -10.76 8.90 14.61
N LYS A 5 -10.61 8.37 13.41
CA LYS A 5 -11.50 8.72 12.31
C LYS A 5 -11.59 7.58 11.32
N GLN A 6 -12.76 7.37 10.73
CA GLN A 6 -12.93 6.51 9.57
C GLN A 6 -13.83 7.20 8.56
N GLY A 7 -13.66 6.89 7.29
CA GLY A 7 -14.50 7.46 6.24
C GLY A 7 -14.21 6.87 4.87
N LYS A 8 -14.97 7.33 3.89
CA LYS A 8 -14.79 6.98 2.47
C LYS A 8 -14.00 8.08 1.77
N ILE A 9 -13.10 7.69 0.88
CA ILE A 9 -12.45 8.60 -0.05
C ILE A 9 -13.47 8.94 -1.15
N PRO A 10 -13.74 10.22 -1.46
CA PRO A 10 -14.69 10.59 -2.51
C PRO A 10 -14.26 10.01 -3.87
N PRO A 11 -15.20 9.51 -4.70
CA PRO A 11 -14.87 8.78 -5.93
C PRO A 11 -14.20 9.64 -7.02
N ASN A 12 -14.44 10.95 -7.01
CA ASN A 12 -13.91 11.90 -8.01
C ASN A 12 -12.71 12.71 -7.50
N VAL A 13 -12.01 12.18 -6.49
CA VAL A 13 -10.84 12.82 -5.91
C VAL A 13 -9.64 11.91 -6.12
N ASP A 14 -8.53 12.51 -6.54
CA ASP A 14 -7.26 11.80 -6.61
C ASP A 14 -6.86 11.29 -5.22
N LYS A 15 -6.59 9.98 -5.11
CA LYS A 15 -6.32 9.32 -3.83
C LYS A 15 -5.01 9.82 -3.20
N GLY A 16 -4.01 10.14 -4.02
CA GLY A 16 -2.73 10.67 -3.55
C GLY A 16 -2.89 12.09 -2.99
N LEU A 17 -3.67 12.93 -3.67
CA LEU A 17 -4.01 14.26 -3.21
C LEU A 17 -4.82 14.21 -1.91
N PHE A 18 -5.83 13.35 -1.82
CA PHE A 18 -6.59 13.16 -0.59
C PHE A 18 -5.68 12.73 0.58
N LEU A 19 -4.82 11.74 0.34
CA LEU A 19 -3.93 11.20 1.36
C LEU A 19 -2.91 12.24 1.84
N SER A 20 -2.28 12.99 0.92
CA SER A 20 -1.33 14.04 1.27
C SER A 20 -1.98 15.18 2.08
N GLN A 21 -3.21 15.56 1.72
CA GLN A 21 -3.98 16.54 2.50
C GLN A 21 -4.33 16.00 3.89
N LEU A 22 -4.77 14.75 3.98
CA LEU A 22 -5.08 14.10 5.25
C LEU A 22 -3.84 14.01 6.15
N ILE A 23 -2.69 13.59 5.62
CA ILE A 23 -1.42 13.54 6.38
C ILE A 23 -1.06 14.93 6.89
N ARG A 24 -1.11 15.95 6.05
CA ARG A 24 -0.81 17.33 6.45
C ARG A 24 -1.74 17.83 7.55
N GLN A 25 -3.02 17.49 7.49
CA GLN A 25 -3.98 17.80 8.56
C GLN A 25 -3.60 17.07 9.86
N LEU A 26 -3.28 15.79 9.80
CA LEU A 26 -2.89 14.99 10.96
C LEU A 26 -1.58 15.48 11.60
N ASP A 27 -0.62 15.97 10.80
CA ASP A 27 0.62 16.55 11.32
C ASP A 27 0.35 17.87 12.08
N GLN A 28 -0.55 18.71 11.55
CA GLN A 28 -0.95 19.97 12.20
C GLN A 28 -1.78 19.73 13.47
N GLU A 29 -2.66 18.73 13.44
CA GLU A 29 -3.57 18.40 14.53
C GLU A 29 -2.94 17.45 15.56
N GLY A 30 -1.86 16.74 15.21
CA GLY A 30 -1.23 15.68 16.01
C GLY A 30 -1.12 15.98 17.50
N PRO A 31 -0.57 17.15 17.90
CA PRO A 31 -0.49 17.57 19.29
C PRO A 31 -1.86 17.76 19.99
N ARG A 32 -2.90 18.13 19.22
CA ARG A 32 -4.28 18.42 19.67
C ARG A 32 -5.24 17.25 19.52
N LEU A 33 -4.87 16.17 18.82
CA LEU A 33 -5.72 14.99 18.65
C LEU A 33 -6.05 14.30 20.00
N ARG A 34 -5.42 14.69 21.13
CA ARG A 34 -5.82 14.26 22.50
C ARG A 34 -7.01 15.06 23.04
N THR A 35 -7.17 16.31 22.62
CA THR A 35 -8.20 17.23 23.13
C THR A 35 -9.42 17.34 22.23
N THR A 36 -9.30 17.08 20.92
CA THR A 36 -10.41 17.17 19.97
C THR A 36 -11.35 15.96 20.01
N GLN A 37 -10.87 14.80 20.49
CA GLN A 37 -11.69 13.61 20.74
C GLN A 37 -11.51 13.14 22.18
N PRO A 38 -12.43 13.51 23.09
CA PRO A 38 -12.26 13.22 24.50
C PRO A 38 -12.43 11.73 24.85
N ARG A 39 -13.08 10.93 23.99
CA ARG A 39 -13.37 9.50 24.22
C ARG A 39 -13.34 8.64 22.95
N PRO A 40 -12.18 8.47 22.30
CA PRO A 40 -12.06 7.60 21.13
C PRO A 40 -12.24 6.13 21.53
N ILE A 41 -12.77 5.34 20.60
CA ILE A 41 -12.93 3.88 20.78
C ILE A 41 -11.54 3.24 20.85
N VAL A 42 -11.34 2.35 21.83
CA VAL A 42 -10.10 1.59 22.02
C VAL A 42 -10.33 0.14 21.60
N LYS A 43 -9.61 -0.32 20.58
CA LYS A 43 -9.64 -1.70 20.08
C LYS A 43 -8.25 -2.13 19.61
N ASP A 44 -8.08 -3.42 19.33
CA ASP A 44 -6.89 -3.99 18.66
C ASP A 44 -7.10 -4.13 17.14
N THR A 45 -8.33 -4.35 16.71
CA THR A 45 -8.71 -4.63 15.32
C THR A 45 -9.76 -3.64 14.85
N VAL A 46 -9.64 -3.19 13.61
CA VAL A 46 -10.61 -2.31 12.95
C VAL A 46 -10.81 -2.74 11.51
N GLY A 47 -12.08 -2.90 11.11
CA GLY A 47 -12.44 -3.16 9.72
C GLY A 47 -12.24 -1.89 8.89
N ASN A 48 -11.60 -2.03 7.73
CA ASN A 48 -11.48 -0.95 6.76
C ASN A 48 -12.53 -1.12 5.66
N LEU A 49 -13.16 -0.02 5.24
CA LEU A 49 -14.16 -0.03 4.17
C LEU A 49 -13.47 0.05 2.79
N PRO A 50 -14.08 -0.52 1.72
CA PRO A 50 -13.59 -0.33 0.35
C PRO A 50 -13.50 1.15 -0.02
N SER A 51 -12.37 1.55 -0.61
CA SER A 51 -12.06 2.95 -0.91
C SER A 51 -12.18 3.87 0.32
N GLY A 52 -11.95 3.33 1.51
CA GLY A 52 -11.99 4.06 2.77
C GLY A 52 -10.62 4.35 3.35
N TYR A 53 -10.62 5.11 4.42
CA TYR A 53 -9.45 5.38 5.25
C TYR A 53 -9.82 5.22 6.72
N THR A 54 -8.81 4.90 7.52
CA THR A 54 -8.91 4.78 8.97
C THR A 54 -7.70 5.48 9.59
N VAL A 55 -7.96 6.43 10.47
CA VAL A 55 -6.94 7.13 11.26
C VAL A 55 -6.93 6.51 12.64
N VAL A 56 -5.79 5.96 13.03
CA VAL A 56 -5.57 5.37 14.34
C VAL A 56 -4.44 6.06 15.05
N ARG A 57 -4.49 6.05 16.38
CA ARG A 57 -3.39 6.43 17.25
C ARG A 57 -2.96 5.23 18.08
N VAL A 58 -1.67 4.98 18.10
CA VAL A 58 -1.07 3.95 18.94
C VAL A 58 -0.09 4.62 19.89
N HIS A 59 -0.13 4.24 21.16
CA HIS A 59 0.88 4.63 22.14
C HIS A 59 1.81 3.44 22.32
N PHE A 60 3.01 3.53 21.74
CA PHE A 60 4.01 2.48 21.83
C PHE A 60 4.82 2.59 23.12
N ASN A 61 4.21 2.19 24.24
CA ASN A 61 4.80 2.21 25.58
C ASN A 61 5.39 0.86 26.03
N ASN A 62 5.47 -0.11 25.12
CA ASN A 62 5.98 -1.44 25.39
C ASN A 62 7.00 -1.82 24.28
N PRO A 63 8.31 -1.81 24.59
CA PRO A 63 9.37 -2.12 23.62
C PRO A 63 9.27 -3.54 23.06
N GLY A 64 9.53 -3.68 21.77
CA GLY A 64 9.46 -4.97 21.07
C GLY A 64 9.17 -4.82 19.59
N MET A 65 8.91 -5.97 18.96
CA MET A 65 8.44 -6.05 17.58
C MET A 65 6.92 -6.16 17.57
N TRP A 66 6.24 -5.20 16.95
CA TRP A 66 4.79 -5.17 16.84
C TRP A 66 4.36 -5.53 15.43
N TYR A 67 3.51 -6.55 15.31
CA TYR A 67 3.00 -7.02 14.05
C TYR A 67 1.64 -6.38 13.74
N PHE A 68 1.56 -5.63 12.66
CA PHE A 68 0.34 -4.98 12.19
C PHE A 68 -0.01 -5.52 10.82
N HIS A 69 -1.13 -6.22 10.71
CA HIS A 69 -1.46 -6.96 9.52
C HIS A 69 -2.97 -7.01 9.26
N CYS A 70 -3.34 -7.48 8.07
CA CYS A 70 -4.72 -7.84 7.80
C CYS A 70 -5.14 -9.08 8.57
N HIS A 71 -6.29 -9.10 9.21
CA HIS A 71 -6.75 -10.33 9.87
C HIS A 71 -7.30 -11.40 8.89
N PHE A 72 -7.25 -11.16 7.57
CA PHE A 72 -7.59 -12.16 6.55
C PHE A 72 -6.33 -12.93 6.15
N VAL A 73 -6.32 -14.24 6.43
CA VAL A 73 -5.12 -15.09 6.31
C VAL A 73 -4.50 -15.00 4.92
N MET A 74 -5.30 -15.07 3.86
CA MET A 74 -4.79 -14.97 2.49
C MET A 74 -4.12 -13.63 2.18
N HIS A 75 -4.58 -12.53 2.78
CA HIS A 75 -3.93 -11.22 2.60
C HIS A 75 -2.66 -11.09 3.46
N THR A 76 -2.63 -11.72 4.64
CA THR A 76 -1.41 -11.77 5.46
C THR A 76 -0.32 -12.58 4.76
N ASP A 77 -0.68 -13.76 4.26
CA ASP A 77 0.23 -14.68 3.58
C ASP A 77 0.82 -14.07 2.29
N THR A 78 0.02 -13.28 1.58
CA THR A 78 0.47 -12.52 0.40
C THR A 78 1.20 -11.21 0.75
N GLY A 79 1.42 -10.92 2.04
CA GLY A 79 2.33 -9.88 2.50
C GLY A 79 1.69 -8.55 2.93
N MET A 80 0.37 -8.46 3.13
CA MET A 80 -0.29 -7.24 3.66
C MET A 80 -0.04 -7.06 5.17
N THR A 81 1.22 -6.76 5.50
CA THR A 81 1.77 -6.78 6.85
C THR A 81 2.79 -5.65 7.02
N LEU A 82 2.97 -5.20 8.25
CA LEU A 82 3.93 -4.20 8.67
C LEU A 82 4.45 -4.60 10.05
N VAL A 83 5.75 -4.41 10.28
CA VAL A 83 6.39 -4.66 11.58
C VAL A 83 6.95 -3.35 12.11
N PHE A 84 6.55 -2.96 13.32
CA PHE A 84 7.15 -1.83 14.02
C PHE A 84 8.17 -2.32 15.03
N GLN A 85 9.40 -1.83 14.92
CA GLN A 85 10.37 -1.94 16.00
C GLN A 85 10.18 -0.76 16.97
N VAL A 86 9.82 -1.07 18.21
CA VAL A 86 9.65 -0.07 19.27
C VAL A 86 10.76 -0.22 20.27
N GLY A 87 11.60 0.80 20.40
CA GLY A 87 12.75 0.80 21.32
C GLY A 87 13.94 -0.01 20.82
N ASP A 88 14.95 -0.09 21.69
CA ASP A 88 16.18 -0.84 21.43
C ASP A 88 16.02 -2.31 21.80
N ARG A 89 16.75 -3.20 21.12
CA ARG A 89 16.74 -4.65 21.40
C ARG A 89 17.11 -5.00 22.85
N LYS A 90 17.85 -4.13 23.54
CA LYS A 90 18.20 -4.29 24.97
C LYS A 90 17.01 -4.11 25.90
N GLN A 91 15.98 -3.39 25.45
CA GLN A 91 14.74 -3.16 26.19
C GLN A 91 13.71 -4.27 25.96
N PHE A 92 13.98 -5.20 25.04
CA PHE A 92 13.05 -6.28 24.72
C PHE A 92 13.04 -7.31 25.84
N VAL A 93 11.87 -7.92 26.06
CA VAL A 93 11.75 -9.06 26.97
C VAL A 93 12.64 -10.19 26.46
N ARG A 94 13.50 -10.71 27.34
CA ARG A 94 14.33 -11.87 27.01
C ARG A 94 13.44 -13.08 26.79
N ALA A 95 13.78 -13.88 25.80
CA ALA A 95 13.14 -15.18 25.61
C ALA A 95 13.28 -16.02 26.89
N PRO A 96 12.22 -16.76 27.30
CA PRO A 96 12.29 -17.66 28.45
C PRO A 96 13.43 -18.69 28.35
N PRO A 97 13.89 -19.27 29.47
CA PRO A 97 14.81 -20.41 29.42
C PRO A 97 14.25 -21.53 28.53
N HIS A 98 15.14 -22.16 27.74
CA HIS A 98 14.77 -23.21 26.77
C HIS A 98 13.80 -22.80 25.66
N PHE A 99 13.61 -21.50 25.41
CA PHE A 99 12.87 -21.05 24.24
C PHE A 99 13.57 -21.52 22.96
N PRO A 100 12.86 -22.16 22.00
CA PRO A 100 13.45 -22.62 20.75
C PRO A 100 14.13 -21.47 20.03
N GLN A 101 15.40 -21.66 19.68
CA GLN A 101 16.12 -20.71 18.86
C GLN A 101 15.93 -21.07 17.39
N CYS A 102 15.92 -20.05 16.54
CA CYS A 102 16.00 -20.30 15.11
C CYS A 102 17.31 -21.04 14.83
N ASP A 103 17.20 -22.24 14.29
CA ASP A 103 18.32 -22.90 13.64
C ASP A 103 18.31 -22.51 12.15
N ASN A 104 19.23 -23.06 11.37
CA ASN A 104 19.38 -22.81 9.95
C ASN A 104 18.20 -23.30 9.07
N PHE A 105 17.13 -23.85 9.66
CA PHE A 105 15.97 -24.47 8.97
C PHE A 105 16.38 -25.46 7.87
N GLN A 106 17.60 -25.99 7.93
CA GLN A 106 18.04 -26.96 6.97
C GLN A 106 17.32 -28.27 7.28
N PRO A 107 16.72 -28.94 6.28
CA PRO A 107 16.25 -30.30 6.50
C PRO A 107 17.43 -31.13 6.99
N ALA A 108 17.19 -32.16 7.80
CA ALA A 108 18.20 -33.13 8.17
C ALA A 108 18.60 -33.97 6.94
N VAL A 109 19.31 -33.36 6.00
CA VAL A 109 19.90 -34.02 4.84
C VAL A 109 21.25 -34.53 5.26
N THR A 110 21.35 -35.85 5.41
CA THR A 110 22.64 -36.50 5.59
C THR A 110 23.49 -36.31 4.32
N LYS A 111 24.81 -36.48 4.42
CA LYS A 111 25.68 -36.51 3.23
C LYS A 111 25.24 -37.58 2.22
N GLN A 112 24.60 -38.65 2.70
CA GLN A 112 24.07 -39.73 1.88
C GLN A 112 22.82 -39.28 1.12
N ASP A 113 21.93 -38.49 1.74
CA ASP A 113 20.76 -37.90 1.07
C ASP A 113 21.18 -36.94 -0.05
N TRP A 114 22.23 -36.15 0.17
CA TRP A 114 22.83 -35.30 -0.87
C TRP A 114 23.45 -36.10 -2.03
N ALA A 115 24.13 -37.20 -1.72
CA ALA A 115 24.71 -38.08 -2.75
C ALA A 115 23.60 -38.79 -3.55
N ALA A 116 22.54 -39.25 -2.88
CA ALA A 116 21.37 -39.86 -3.49
C ALA A 116 20.63 -38.87 -4.42
N ALA A 117 20.43 -37.62 -4.00
CA ALA A 117 19.84 -36.57 -4.82
C ALA A 117 20.66 -36.29 -6.10
N LYS A 118 21.98 -36.16 -5.99
CA LYS A 118 22.86 -35.97 -7.16
C LYS A 118 22.84 -37.17 -8.12
N ASN A 119 22.74 -38.38 -7.59
CA ASN A 119 22.64 -39.59 -8.41
C ASN A 119 21.27 -39.70 -9.09
N LEU A 120 20.20 -39.27 -8.42
CA LEU A 120 18.87 -39.15 -8.99
C LEU A 120 18.84 -38.13 -10.13
N GLU A 121 19.44 -36.95 -9.95
CA GLU A 121 19.57 -35.94 -11.02
C GLU A 121 20.29 -36.48 -12.26
N LYS A 122 21.43 -37.16 -12.08
CA LYS A 122 22.17 -37.81 -13.18
C LYS A 122 21.31 -38.87 -13.89
N THR A 123 20.53 -39.62 -13.14
CA THR A 123 19.66 -40.69 -13.66
C THR A 123 18.46 -40.11 -14.42
N VAL A 124 17.81 -39.08 -13.88
CA VAL A 124 16.74 -38.34 -14.53
C VAL A 124 17.26 -37.66 -15.81
N ALA A 125 18.40 -36.98 -15.76
CA ALA A 125 19.02 -36.36 -16.94
C ALA A 125 19.34 -37.39 -18.03
N LYS A 126 19.81 -38.59 -17.64
CA LYS A 126 20.06 -39.70 -18.57
C LYS A 126 18.78 -40.28 -19.17
N ARG A 127 17.67 -40.27 -18.42
CA ARG A 127 16.35 -40.73 -18.88
C ARG A 127 15.67 -39.72 -19.79
N VAL A 128 15.76 -38.42 -19.49
CA VAL A 128 15.26 -37.32 -20.34
C VAL A 128 15.94 -37.34 -21.71
N ARG A 129 17.25 -37.58 -21.78
CA ARG A 129 17.98 -37.73 -23.05
C ARG A 129 17.57 -38.96 -23.89
N LYS A 130 16.92 -39.94 -23.27
CA LYS A 130 16.46 -41.18 -23.91
C LYS A 130 14.98 -41.13 -24.32
N VAL A 131 14.24 -40.10 -23.95
CA VAL A 131 12.90 -39.88 -24.51
C VAL A 131 13.11 -39.44 -25.96
N PRO A 132 12.57 -40.17 -26.96
CA PRO A 132 12.70 -39.75 -28.36
C PRO A 132 12.03 -38.39 -28.51
N ALA A 133 12.74 -37.44 -29.13
CA ALA A 133 12.18 -36.15 -29.47
C ALA A 133 10.95 -36.37 -30.37
N VAL A 134 9.76 -36.00 -29.87
CA VAL A 134 8.57 -35.93 -30.71
C VAL A 134 8.80 -34.80 -31.71
N HIS A 135 9.04 -35.14 -32.96
CA HIS A 135 9.21 -34.17 -34.03
C HIS A 135 7.84 -33.58 -34.35
N VAL A 136 7.61 -32.34 -33.94
CA VAL A 136 6.47 -31.56 -34.44
C VAL A 136 6.81 -31.12 -35.86
N VAL A 137 6.21 -31.77 -36.87
CA VAL A 137 6.35 -31.36 -38.27
C VAL A 137 5.65 -30.01 -38.45
N LYS A 138 6.41 -28.93 -38.53
CA LYS A 138 5.90 -27.64 -39.03
C LYS A 138 5.78 -27.75 -40.55
N LYS A 139 4.57 -27.94 -41.08
CA LYS A 139 4.30 -27.70 -42.50
C LYS A 139 4.23 -26.19 -42.73
N THR A 140 5.29 -25.61 -43.28
CA THR A 140 5.27 -24.28 -43.89
C THR A 140 5.20 -24.43 -45.41
N ALA A 141 4.07 -24.07 -46.01
CA ALA A 141 3.98 -23.82 -47.43
C ALA A 141 4.39 -22.36 -47.68
N VAL A 142 5.48 -22.15 -48.42
CA VAL A 142 5.85 -20.85 -48.97
C VAL A 142 5.82 -20.99 -50.49
N HIS A 143 4.82 -20.39 -51.13
CA HIS A 143 4.89 -20.11 -52.57
C HIS A 143 4.96 -18.60 -52.78
N ASN A 144 6.07 -18.18 -53.38
CA ASN A 144 6.38 -16.84 -53.86
C ASN A 144 5.38 -16.37 -54.92
N LEU A 145 4.77 -15.19 -54.72
CA LEU A 145 4.19 -14.40 -55.80
C LEU A 145 4.64 -12.93 -55.69
N LYS A 146 5.47 -12.54 -56.68
CA LYS A 146 5.88 -11.24 -57.22
C LYS A 146 5.53 -9.92 -56.48
N LYS A 147 6.57 -9.09 -56.30
CA LYS A 147 6.52 -7.66 -55.94
C LYS A 147 5.97 -6.76 -57.07
N PRO A 148 5.23 -5.67 -56.76
CA PRO A 148 5.11 -4.50 -57.62
C PRO A 148 6.12 -3.38 -57.26
N LYS A 149 6.35 -2.50 -58.25
CA LYS A 149 7.41 -1.49 -58.41
C LYS A 149 7.21 -0.19 -57.60
N ALA A 150 8.29 0.59 -57.53
CA ALA A 150 8.49 1.85 -56.84
C ALA A 150 7.95 3.10 -57.57
N ASP A 151 7.65 4.16 -56.80
CA ASP A 151 7.71 5.60 -57.13
C ASP A 151 7.77 6.36 -55.78
N SER A 152 8.82 7.06 -55.34
CA SER A 152 9.61 8.23 -55.81
C SER A 152 9.19 9.57 -55.17
N LYS A 153 10.21 10.37 -54.77
CA LYS A 153 10.25 11.78 -54.28
C LYS A 153 9.96 12.00 -52.78
N LYS A 154 10.87 12.49 -51.91
CA LYS A 154 11.86 13.61 -51.87
C LYS A 154 11.24 14.98 -51.49
N THR A 155 11.93 15.64 -50.55
CA THR A 155 12.01 17.10 -50.25
C THR A 155 11.19 17.54 -49.02
N GLN A 156 11.78 17.94 -47.88
CA GLN A 156 12.54 19.16 -47.50
C GLN A 156 11.66 20.41 -47.22
N GLU A 157 11.90 20.97 -46.03
CA GLU A 157 12.02 22.41 -45.69
C GLU A 157 10.81 23.37 -45.49
N ALA A 158 10.99 24.17 -44.43
CA ALA A 158 10.73 25.60 -44.28
C ALA A 158 9.31 26.12 -43.91
N ASN A 159 9.27 26.64 -42.68
CA ASN A 159 8.94 28.03 -42.29
C ASN A 159 7.65 28.74 -42.75
N ASN A 160 7.09 29.40 -41.72
CA ASN A 160 6.69 30.81 -41.64
C ASN A 160 5.20 31.17 -41.70
N LYS A 161 4.79 31.91 -40.66
CA LYS A 161 3.89 33.09 -40.64
C LYS A 161 2.43 32.84 -41.08
N GLU A 162 1.39 33.36 -40.41
CA GLU A 162 1.24 34.71 -39.88
C GLU A 162 -0.02 34.80 -38.97
N ASN A 163 0.11 35.59 -37.90
CA ASN A 163 -0.84 36.58 -37.35
C ASN A 163 -2.36 36.31 -37.31
N HIS A 164 -2.95 36.40 -36.11
CA HIS A 164 -3.84 37.52 -35.78
C HIS A 164 -4.00 37.74 -34.26
N THR A 165 -4.02 39.04 -33.91
CA THR A 165 -3.91 39.68 -32.60
C THR A 165 -5.26 39.93 -31.93
N SER A 166 -5.32 39.89 -30.59
CA SER A 166 -5.95 40.88 -29.65
C SER A 166 -6.27 40.19 -28.30
N HIS A 167 -5.50 40.38 -27.23
CA HIS A 167 -5.52 41.48 -26.25
C HIS A 167 -6.86 41.77 -25.57
N HIS A 168 -6.99 41.40 -24.28
CA HIS A 168 -7.12 42.40 -23.22
C HIS A 168 -6.69 41.87 -21.84
N LYS A 169 -6.05 42.76 -21.07
CA LYS A 169 -5.39 42.57 -19.77
C LYS A 169 -6.31 42.86 -18.56
N ASN A 170 -5.92 42.24 -17.44
CA ASN A 170 -5.90 42.71 -16.04
C ASN A 170 -7.20 43.10 -15.32
N THR A 171 -7.45 42.52 -14.14
CA THR A 171 -7.15 43.13 -12.81
C THR A 171 -7.87 42.36 -11.67
N ASP A 172 -7.13 42.05 -10.60
CA ASP A 172 -7.64 41.89 -9.21
C ASP A 172 -7.65 43.29 -8.56
N PRO A 173 -8.48 43.64 -7.53
CA PRO A 173 -8.35 43.04 -6.19
C PRO A 173 -9.57 43.08 -5.21
N LYS A 174 -9.50 42.22 -4.16
CA LYS A 174 -10.00 42.37 -2.75
C LYS A 174 -11.48 42.71 -2.50
N LYS A 175 -12.16 41.93 -1.64
CA LYS A 175 -12.49 42.24 -0.20
C LYS A 175 -13.54 41.27 0.37
N LYS A 176 -13.33 40.81 1.61
CA LYS A 176 -14.33 40.20 2.52
C LYS A 176 -15.23 41.31 3.11
N PRO A 177 -16.40 40.96 3.67
CA PRO A 177 -16.51 41.20 5.12
C PRO A 177 -17.15 40.04 5.91
N SER A 178 -16.97 40.16 7.22
CA SER A 178 -17.41 39.33 8.33
C SER A 178 -18.72 39.88 8.93
N ALA A 179 -19.57 39.01 9.49
CA ALA A 179 -20.50 39.25 10.60
C ALA A 179 -21.21 37.91 10.89
N ASN A 180 -21.08 37.23 12.03
CA ASN A 180 -21.40 37.52 13.43
C ASN A 180 -22.62 36.70 13.91
N ASN A 181 -22.37 35.92 14.96
CA ASN A 181 -23.23 35.56 16.10
C ASN A 181 -24.60 34.90 15.89
N ALA A 182 -24.71 33.67 16.42
CA ALA A 182 -25.80 33.32 17.32
C ALA A 182 -25.32 32.30 18.37
N LYS A 183 -25.02 32.80 19.58
CA LYS A 183 -25.13 32.02 20.81
C LYS A 183 -26.61 31.67 20.99
N LYS A 184 -26.92 30.41 21.28
CA LYS A 184 -28.11 30.06 22.05
C LYS A 184 -27.74 28.99 23.08
N ASP A 185 -27.65 29.47 24.30
CA ASP A 185 -27.70 28.69 25.53
C ASP A 185 -28.99 27.86 25.58
N LEU A 186 -28.88 26.56 25.85
CA LEU A 186 -29.98 25.77 26.42
C LEU A 186 -29.42 24.63 27.28
N LYS A 187 -29.38 24.93 28.58
CA LYS A 187 -29.81 24.11 29.73
C LYS A 187 -29.38 22.64 29.81
N LYS A 188 -28.50 22.38 30.78
CA LYS A 188 -28.40 21.16 31.59
C LYS A 188 -29.75 20.84 32.27
N PRO A 189 -30.12 19.55 32.39
CA PRO A 189 -30.71 19.03 33.62
C PRO A 189 -29.77 17.92 34.16
N ALA A 190 -29.27 18.09 35.39
CA ALA A 190 -29.86 17.52 36.60
C ALA A 190 -29.65 15.99 36.67
N GLU A 191 -28.60 15.69 37.42
CA GLU A 191 -28.36 14.50 38.24
C GLU A 191 -29.66 13.85 38.74
N LYS A 192 -29.81 12.54 38.55
CA LYS A 192 -30.63 11.67 39.40
C LYS A 192 -29.81 10.47 39.82
N THR A 193 -29.33 10.56 41.05
CA THR A 193 -29.01 9.44 41.94
C THR A 193 -30.27 8.63 42.24
N LEU A 194 -30.26 7.35 41.91
CA LEU A 194 -30.97 6.24 42.56
C LEU A 194 -30.10 5.00 42.22
N GLY A 195 -29.50 4.25 43.14
CA GLY A 195 -29.97 3.90 44.47
C GLY A 195 -30.72 2.58 44.40
N SER A 196 -29.99 1.47 44.18
CA SER A 196 -30.17 0.11 44.73
C SER A 196 -29.17 -0.83 44.07
#